data_AF-A0A4W5L5F7-F1
#
_entry.id   AF-A0A4W5L5F7-F1
#
_cell.length_a   1.000
_cell.length_b   1.000
_cell.length_c   1.000
_cell.angle_alpha   90.00
_cell.angle_beta   90.00
_cell.angle_gamma   90.00
#
_symmetry.space_group_name_H-M   'P 1'
#
loop_
_entity.id
_entity.type
_entity.pdbx_description
1 polymer ?
#
loop_
_entity_poly.entity_id
_entity_poly.type
_entity_poly.pdbx_seq_one_letter_code
_entity_poly.pdbx_strand_id
1 'polypeptide(L)'
;MEKISQYWYHHSPNELYCLCIYRLIGFELSMEDYESLASILQSADSHLRELHLDDIGKRDPDGIDDPDGDDEARLTVLFAALTVVLAALKHPHCKLETLRLGGYKLSEEHCGLLPSALQSADSHLTELDLRDTKLSDGCGRELFAALKHPNCKLHKLRLVLCEGCSRDKRLKTYSLLDSLLE
;
A
#
# COMPACT_ATOMS: atom_id res chain seq x y z
N MET A 1 -2.60 -14.73 22.37
CA MET A 1 -1.63 -15.59 21.67
C MET A 1 -1.87 -15.42 20.18
N GLU A 2 -1.19 -14.44 19.61
CA GLU A 2 -1.31 -13.97 18.24
C GLU A 2 -0.85 -15.06 17.25
N LYS A 3 -1.67 -15.37 16.26
CA LYS A 3 -1.28 -16.23 15.14
C LYS A 3 -0.88 -15.36 13.96
N ILE A 4 0.32 -14.80 14.06
CA ILE A 4 1.07 -14.37 12.90
C ILE A 4 1.51 -15.65 12.16
N SER A 5 0.86 -15.97 11.06
CA SER A 5 1.24 -17.15 10.27
C SER A 5 2.40 -16.79 9.35
N GLN A 6 3.62 -17.15 9.76
CA GLN A 6 4.80 -17.12 8.89
C GLN A 6 4.70 -18.27 7.90
N TYR A 7 4.59 -17.98 6.61
CA TYR A 7 4.67 -19.00 5.57
C TYR A 7 6.00 -18.87 4.81
N TRP A 8 6.76 -19.97 4.80
CA TRP A 8 7.98 -20.12 4.03
C TRP A 8 7.64 -20.60 2.62
N TYR A 9 7.95 -19.83 1.58
CA TYR A 9 7.91 -20.30 0.19
C TYR A 9 9.31 -20.60 -0.31
N HIS A 10 9.54 -21.83 -0.77
CA HIS A 10 10.77 -22.20 -1.46
C HIS A 10 10.75 -21.67 -2.90
N HIS A 11 11.55 -20.65 -3.18
CA HIS A 11 11.94 -20.30 -4.54
C HIS A 11 13.43 -20.63 -4.70
N SER A 12 13.70 -21.84 -5.22
CA SER A 12 15.03 -22.40 -5.52
C SER A 12 15.85 -22.94 -4.32
N PRO A 13 16.64 -24.02 -4.49
CA PRO A 13 17.25 -24.75 -3.37
C PRO A 13 18.47 -24.09 -2.71
N ASN A 14 18.98 -22.96 -3.23
CA ASN A 14 20.34 -22.51 -2.91
C ASN A 14 20.52 -21.06 -2.43
N GLU A 15 19.45 -20.32 -2.14
CA GLU A 15 19.58 -18.99 -1.52
C GLU A 15 18.52 -18.81 -0.42
N LEU A 16 18.96 -18.86 0.84
CA LEU A 16 18.13 -18.57 2.01
C LEU A 16 17.93 -17.05 2.13
N TYR A 17 17.06 -16.48 1.31
CA TYR A 17 16.52 -15.14 1.57
C TYR A 17 15.29 -15.29 2.48
N CYS A 18 15.41 -14.90 3.75
CA CYS A 18 14.26 -14.70 4.64
C CYS A 18 13.45 -13.48 4.15
N LEU A 19 12.66 -13.65 3.09
CA LEU A 19 11.62 -12.71 2.71
C LEU A 19 10.41 -12.97 3.60
N CYS A 20 10.35 -12.28 4.74
CA CYS A 20 9.14 -12.24 5.57
C CYS A 20 8.07 -11.44 4.82
N ILE A 21 7.27 -12.15 4.01
CA ILE A 21 6.11 -11.59 3.31
C ILE A 21 4.90 -11.67 4.24
N TYR A 22 4.34 -10.52 4.60
CA TYR A 22 3.07 -10.45 5.35
C TYR A 22 1.95 -10.08 4.38
N ARG A 23 1.14 -11.08 4.06
CA ARG A 23 0.01 -10.94 3.15
C ARG A 23 -1.29 -11.04 3.93
N LEU A 24 -1.85 -9.90 4.30
CA LEU A 24 -3.13 -9.80 4.99
C LEU A 24 -4.21 -9.58 3.93
N ILE A 25 -4.68 -10.69 3.36
CA ILE A 25 -5.72 -10.68 2.33
C ILE A 25 -6.98 -11.32 2.91
N GLY A 26 -8.06 -10.55 2.95
CA GLY A 26 -9.38 -11.06 3.33
C GLY A 26 -9.61 -11.20 4.82
N PHE A 27 -8.77 -10.55 5.62
CA PHE A 27 -9.00 -10.36 7.04
C PHE A 27 -9.62 -8.99 7.26
N GLU A 28 -10.69 -8.93 8.05
CA GLU A 28 -11.17 -7.68 8.63
C GLU A 28 -10.18 -7.30 9.74
N LEU A 29 -9.25 -6.42 9.40
CA LEU A 29 -8.25 -5.94 10.35
C LEU A 29 -8.88 -4.88 11.25
N SER A 30 -8.74 -5.08 12.56
CA SER A 30 -9.11 -4.09 13.57
C SER A 30 -8.09 -2.94 13.61
N MET A 31 -8.44 -1.83 14.24
CA MET A 31 -7.49 -0.73 14.45
C MET A 31 -6.21 -1.20 15.18
N GLU A 32 -6.34 -2.10 16.16
CA GLU A 32 -5.22 -2.67 16.91
C GLU A 32 -4.25 -3.46 16.01
N ASP A 33 -4.76 -4.13 14.98
CA ASP A 33 -3.93 -4.86 14.01
C ASP A 33 -3.07 -3.88 13.20
N TYR A 34 -3.64 -2.76 12.76
CA TYR A 34 -2.91 -1.73 12.03
C TYR A 34 -1.89 -0.99 12.90
N GLU A 35 -2.19 -0.75 14.18
CA GLU A 35 -1.24 -0.20 15.15
C GLU A 35 -0.08 -1.17 15.41
N SER A 36 -0.38 -2.47 15.47
CA SER A 36 0.63 -3.52 15.59
C SER A 36 1.52 -3.59 14.35
N LEU A 37 0.94 -3.50 13.15
CA LEU A 37 1.70 -3.40 11.90
C LEU A 37 2.60 -2.16 11.88
N ALA A 38 2.09 -1.00 12.30
CA ALA A 38 2.88 0.21 12.38
C ALA A 38 4.03 0.07 13.39
N SER A 39 3.80 -0.60 14.52
CA SER A 39 4.85 -0.90 15.51
C SER A 39 5.91 -1.84 14.92
N ILE A 40 5.51 -2.85 14.15
CA ILE A 40 6.42 -3.74 13.41
C ILE A 40 7.24 -2.96 12.39
N LEU A 41 6.64 -2.04 11.63
CA LEU A 41 7.34 -1.21 10.66
C LEU A 41 8.37 -0.26 11.32
N GLN A 42 8.12 0.16 12.56
CA GLN A 42 8.99 1.07 13.31
C GLN A 42 10.08 0.34 14.13
N SER A 43 9.96 -0.97 14.30
CA SER A 43 10.90 -1.77 15.09
C SER A 43 12.24 -1.97 14.38
N ALA A 44 13.35 -1.73 15.09
CA ALA A 44 14.70 -1.94 14.59
C ALA A 44 14.96 -3.42 14.22
N ASP A 45 14.31 -4.34 14.94
CA ASP A 45 14.45 -5.79 14.76
C ASP A 45 13.51 -6.35 13.69
N SER A 46 12.73 -5.49 13.03
CA SER A 46 11.82 -5.93 11.98
C SER A 46 12.56 -6.46 10.76
N HIS A 47 12.08 -7.60 10.28
CA HIS A 47 12.50 -8.24 9.03
C HIS A 47 11.43 -8.12 7.94
N LEU A 48 10.36 -7.37 8.19
CA LEU A 48 9.29 -7.17 7.22
C LEU A 48 9.82 -6.45 5.98
N ARG A 49 9.65 -7.06 4.80
CA ARG A 49 10.05 -6.50 3.49
C ARG A 49 8.90 -6.32 2.54
N GLU A 50 7.85 -7.12 2.68
CA GLU A 50 6.70 -7.08 1.80
C GLU A 50 5.42 -7.08 2.65
N LEU A 51 4.59 -6.06 2.42
CA LEU A 51 3.32 -5.88 3.11
C LEU A 51 2.23 -5.71 2.06
N HIS A 52 1.28 -6.64 2.08
CA HIS A 52 0.08 -6.54 1.25
C HIS A 52 -1.12 -6.29 2.14
N LEU A 53 -1.71 -5.12 1.92
CA LEU A 53 -3.00 -4.71 2.45
C LEU A 53 -3.96 -4.69 1.27
N ASP A 54 -4.72 -5.76 1.10
CA ASP A 54 -5.84 -5.78 0.15
C ASP A 54 -7.11 -5.75 1.00
N ASP A 55 -7.75 -4.59 1.07
CA ASP A 55 -9.08 -4.48 1.65
C ASP A 55 -10.06 -5.23 0.73
N ILE A 56 -10.61 -6.33 1.24
CA ILE A 56 -11.67 -7.09 0.58
C ILE A 56 -13.02 -6.71 1.20
N GLY A 57 -13.27 -5.41 1.37
CA GLY A 57 -14.62 -4.87 1.42
C GLY A 57 -15.35 -5.22 0.13
N LYS A 58 -15.78 -6.48 -0.02
CA LYS A 58 -16.69 -6.91 -1.07
C LYS A 58 -17.93 -6.07 -0.87
N ARG A 59 -18.11 -5.04 -1.71
CA ARG A 59 -19.43 -4.77 -2.26
C ARG A 59 -19.93 -6.11 -2.75
N ASP A 60 -20.95 -6.66 -2.09
CA ASP A 60 -21.70 -7.75 -2.67
C ASP A 60 -22.04 -7.33 -4.10
N PRO A 61 -21.68 -8.11 -5.14
CA PRO A 61 -21.97 -7.75 -6.52
C PRO A 61 -23.48 -7.64 -6.80
N ASP A 62 -24.31 -8.20 -5.89
CA ASP A 62 -25.78 -8.14 -5.89
C ASP A 62 -26.36 -7.24 -4.79
N GLY A 63 -25.53 -6.53 -4.03
CA GLY A 63 -25.97 -5.64 -2.96
C GLY A 63 -26.59 -4.37 -3.53
N ILE A 64 -27.92 -4.29 -3.49
CA ILE A 64 -28.69 -3.06 -3.59
C ILE A 64 -27.90 -1.96 -2.89
N ASP A 65 -27.57 -0.88 -3.61
CA ASP A 65 -26.97 0.32 -3.02
C ASP A 65 -27.83 0.70 -1.80
N ASP A 66 -27.34 0.39 -0.60
CA ASP A 66 -27.90 0.85 0.67
C ASP A 66 -27.05 2.05 1.10
N PRO A 67 -27.41 3.27 0.65
CA PRO A 67 -26.59 4.46 0.87
C PRO A 67 -26.55 4.93 2.33
N ASP A 68 -27.29 4.30 3.25
CA ASP A 68 -27.51 4.83 4.61
C ASP A 68 -26.94 3.96 5.76
N GLY A 69 -26.33 2.79 5.51
CA GLY A 69 -25.96 1.85 6.57
C GLY A 69 -24.46 1.56 6.72
N ASP A 70 -23.82 2.07 7.77
CA ASP A 70 -22.51 1.66 8.33
C ASP A 70 -21.24 1.80 7.48
N ASP A 71 -21.33 2.08 6.18
CA ASP A 71 -20.16 2.24 5.31
C ASP A 71 -19.28 3.42 5.75
N GLU A 72 -19.85 4.53 6.21
CA GLU A 72 -19.06 5.71 6.62
C GLU A 72 -18.24 5.47 7.90
N ALA A 73 -18.77 4.71 8.86
CA ALA A 73 -18.04 4.34 10.08
C ALA A 73 -16.89 3.37 9.76
N ARG A 74 -17.14 2.35 8.93
CA ARG A 74 -16.11 1.40 8.48
C ARG A 74 -15.03 2.09 7.64
N LEU A 75 -15.44 2.99 6.74
CA LEU A 75 -14.53 3.82 5.96
C LEU A 75 -13.67 4.72 6.85
N THR A 76 -14.24 5.29 7.92
CA THR A 76 -13.51 6.14 8.88
C THR A 76 -12.46 5.35 9.66
N VAL A 77 -12.78 4.13 10.10
CA VAL A 77 -11.82 3.25 10.79
C VAL A 77 -10.71 2.82 9.83
N LEU A 78 -11.05 2.39 8.62
CA LEU A 78 -10.08 1.99 7.60
C LEU A 78 -9.16 3.16 7.21
N PHE A 79 -9.74 4.36 7.12
CA PHE A 79 -9.05 5.61 6.84
C PHE A 79 -8.02 5.95 7.94
N ALA A 80 -8.43 5.96 9.21
CA ALA A 80 -7.54 6.22 10.33
C ALA A 80 -6.44 5.16 10.45
N ALA A 81 -6.81 3.90 10.22
CA ALA A 81 -5.89 2.78 10.29
C ALA A 81 -4.82 2.81 9.19
N LEU A 82 -5.21 3.14 7.96
CA LEU A 82 -4.27 3.30 6.86
C LEU A 82 -3.30 4.46 7.09
N THR A 83 -3.79 5.56 7.65
CA THR A 83 -2.97 6.72 8.03
C THR A 83 -1.82 6.30 8.95
N VAL A 84 -2.10 5.46 9.96
CA VAL A 84 -1.10 4.95 10.91
C VAL A 84 -0.01 4.12 10.22
N VAL A 85 -0.38 3.24 9.28
CA VAL A 85 0.58 2.46 8.50
C VAL A 85 1.43 3.35 7.59
N LEU A 86 0.80 4.27 6.84
CA LEU A 86 1.51 5.15 5.91
C LEU A 86 2.48 6.09 6.63
N ALA A 87 2.12 6.56 7.83
CA ALA A 87 3.01 7.37 8.66
C ALA A 87 4.25 6.59 9.10
N ALA A 88 4.10 5.30 9.44
CA ALA A 88 5.19 4.43 9.88
C ALA A 88 6.25 4.17 8.79
N LEU A 89 5.89 4.28 7.50
CA LEU A 89 6.81 4.08 6.37
C LEU A 89 7.99 5.07 6.34
N LYS A 90 7.84 6.23 6.98
CA LYS A 90 8.91 7.25 7.09
C LYS A 90 9.90 6.97 8.21
N HIS A 91 9.58 6.05 9.10
CA HIS A 91 10.41 5.79 10.26
C HIS A 91 11.77 5.26 9.79
N PRO A 92 12.90 5.70 10.37
CA PRO A 92 14.25 5.32 9.90
C PRO A 92 14.54 3.82 10.02
N HIS A 93 13.77 3.09 10.84
CA HIS A 93 13.88 1.64 10.97
C HIS A 93 13.00 0.87 9.97
N CYS A 94 12.17 1.55 9.18
CA CYS A 94 11.27 0.90 8.24
C CYS A 94 12.06 0.32 7.06
N LYS A 95 12.13 -1.00 7.00
CA LYS A 95 12.86 -1.73 5.95
C LYS A 95 11.95 -2.26 4.84
N LEU A 96 10.72 -1.75 4.74
CA LEU A 96 9.74 -2.24 3.78
C LEU A 96 10.18 -1.91 2.35
N GLU A 97 10.25 -2.93 1.50
CA GLU A 97 10.68 -2.85 0.09
C GLU A 97 9.47 -2.86 -0.85
N THR A 98 8.45 -3.66 -0.53
CA THR A 98 7.23 -3.79 -1.34
C THR A 98 6.00 -3.47 -0.51
N LEU A 99 5.19 -2.53 -1.02
CA LEU A 99 3.88 -2.19 -0.46
C LEU A 99 2.80 -2.39 -1.52
N ARG A 100 1.76 -3.13 -1.15
CA ARG A 100 0.53 -3.22 -1.94
C ARG A 100 -0.65 -2.69 -1.15
N LEU A 101 -1.38 -1.76 -1.75
CA LEU A 101 -2.65 -1.23 -1.27
C LEU A 101 -3.71 -1.53 -2.33
N GLY A 102 -4.63 -2.45 -2.04
CA GLY A 102 -5.78 -2.77 -2.88
C GLY A 102 -7.08 -2.48 -2.15
N GLY A 103 -8.11 -1.98 -2.83
CA GLY A 103 -9.43 -1.72 -2.24
C GLY A 103 -9.55 -0.39 -1.46
N TYR A 104 -8.45 0.35 -1.27
CA TYR A 104 -8.46 1.60 -0.50
C TYR A 104 -8.88 2.83 -1.33
N LYS A 105 -9.40 3.85 -0.67
CA LYS A 105 -9.61 5.20 -1.23
C LYS A 105 -8.66 6.19 -0.53
N LEU A 106 -7.69 6.71 -1.29
CA LEU A 106 -6.76 7.71 -0.80
C LEU A 106 -7.33 9.13 -1.01
N SER A 107 -7.79 9.74 0.09
CA SER A 107 -8.25 11.13 0.21
C SER A 107 -7.10 12.15 0.32
N GLU A 108 -7.44 13.44 0.28
CA GLU A 108 -6.47 14.56 0.28
C GLU A 108 -5.46 14.54 1.44
N GLU A 109 -5.91 14.16 2.63
CA GLU A 109 -5.07 14.02 3.81
C GLU A 109 -4.02 12.90 3.71
N HIS A 110 -4.28 11.87 2.91
CA HIS A 110 -3.29 10.83 2.62
C HIS A 110 -2.28 11.26 1.55
N CYS A 111 -2.62 12.28 0.75
CA CYS A 111 -1.80 12.70 -0.39
C CYS A 111 -0.41 13.16 0.03
N GLY A 112 -0.23 13.62 1.27
CA GLY A 112 1.10 13.93 1.78
C GLY A 112 1.87 12.70 2.23
N LEU A 113 1.23 11.72 2.87
CA LEU A 113 1.91 10.67 3.66
C LEU A 113 2.74 9.72 2.80
N LEU A 114 2.14 9.13 1.77
CA LEU A 114 2.81 8.19 0.89
C LEU A 114 3.90 8.87 0.04
N PRO A 115 3.65 10.03 -0.61
CA PRO A 115 4.67 10.80 -1.32
C PRO A 115 5.86 11.20 -0.44
N SER A 116 5.61 11.65 0.79
CA SER A 116 6.72 12.02 1.68
C SER A 116 7.46 10.81 2.25
N ALA A 117 6.82 9.63 2.36
CA ALA A 117 7.53 8.37 2.63
C ALA A 117 8.46 7.99 1.47
N LEU A 118 8.04 8.19 0.21
CA LEU A 118 8.88 7.97 -0.97
C LEU A 118 10.05 8.95 -1.08
N GLN A 119 9.89 10.17 -0.58
CA GLN A 119 10.94 11.21 -0.60
C GLN A 119 11.93 11.10 0.57
N SER A 120 11.61 10.31 1.59
CA SER A 120 12.51 10.10 2.74
C SER A 120 13.78 9.37 2.31
N ALA A 121 14.94 9.87 2.75
CA ALA A 121 16.24 9.25 2.45
C ALA A 121 16.35 7.83 3.03
N ASP A 122 15.69 7.60 4.17
CA ASP A 122 15.67 6.33 4.89
C ASP A 122 14.65 5.33 4.30
N SER A 123 13.88 5.73 3.29
CA SER A 123 12.92 4.83 2.66
C SER A 123 13.62 3.68 1.95
N HIS A 124 13.12 2.47 2.17
CA HIS A 124 13.58 1.26 1.47
C HIS A 124 12.62 0.81 0.37
N LEU A 125 11.54 1.57 0.13
CA LEU A 125 10.48 1.16 -0.77
C LEU A 125 10.91 1.23 -2.24
N THR A 126 10.86 0.09 -2.92
CA THR A 126 11.27 -0.10 -4.32
C THR A 126 10.11 -0.52 -5.23
N GLU A 127 9.09 -1.17 -4.66
CA GLU A 127 7.88 -1.57 -5.36
C GLU A 127 6.61 -1.05 -4.66
N LEU A 128 5.72 -0.42 -5.45
CA LEU A 128 4.44 0.07 -4.99
C LEU A 128 3.33 -0.40 -5.93
N ASP A 129 2.34 -1.07 -5.37
CA ASP A 129 1.17 -1.56 -6.08
C ASP A 129 -0.09 -0.92 -5.52
N LEU A 130 -0.68 -0.01 -6.29
CA LEU A 130 -1.95 0.67 -5.97
C LEU A 130 -3.05 0.22 -6.94
N ARG A 131 -2.96 -0.99 -7.49
CA ARG A 131 -4.08 -1.55 -8.26
C ARG A 131 -5.31 -1.63 -7.37
N ASP A 132 -6.46 -1.32 -7.95
CA ASP A 132 -7.75 -1.30 -7.24
C ASP A 132 -7.81 -0.29 -6.07
N THR A 133 -6.92 0.71 -6.05
CA THR A 133 -6.97 1.86 -5.14
C THR A 133 -7.49 3.11 -5.88
N LYS A 134 -8.37 3.87 -5.24
CA LYS A 134 -8.89 5.14 -5.78
C LYS A 134 -8.02 6.31 -5.30
N LEU A 135 -7.24 6.88 -6.21
CA LEU A 135 -6.47 8.11 -5.98
C LEU A 135 -7.30 9.34 -6.36
N SER A 136 -7.31 10.39 -5.52
CA SER A 136 -7.75 11.71 -5.95
C SER A 136 -6.75 12.34 -6.92
N ASP A 137 -7.18 13.33 -7.71
CA ASP A 137 -6.28 14.05 -8.62
C ASP A 137 -5.13 14.75 -7.89
N GLY A 138 -5.39 15.25 -6.67
CA GLY A 138 -4.36 15.81 -5.78
C GLY A 138 -3.32 14.76 -5.39
N CYS A 139 -3.78 13.60 -4.92
CA CYS A 139 -2.91 12.49 -4.52
C CYS A 139 -2.08 11.96 -5.68
N GLY A 140 -2.69 11.84 -6.86
CA GLY A 140 -1.98 11.46 -8.07
C GLY A 140 -0.83 12.43 -8.35
N ARG A 141 -1.09 13.74 -8.37
CA ARG A 141 -0.06 14.75 -8.61
C ARG A 141 1.09 14.69 -7.61
N GLU A 142 0.80 14.60 -6.31
CA GLU A 142 1.83 14.51 -5.27
C GLU A 142 2.65 13.22 -5.36
N LEU A 143 2.00 12.09 -5.65
CA LEU A 143 2.67 10.82 -5.90
C LEU A 143 3.63 10.93 -7.08
N PHE A 144 3.18 11.40 -8.23
CA PHE A 144 4.03 11.56 -9.41
C PHE A 144 5.18 12.56 -9.19
N ALA A 145 4.96 13.61 -8.40
CA ALA A 145 6.03 14.53 -8.01
C ALA A 145 7.09 13.84 -7.14
N ALA A 146 6.67 13.00 -6.17
CA ALA A 146 7.58 12.25 -5.31
C ALA A 146 8.45 11.26 -6.08
N LEU A 147 7.93 10.64 -7.15
CA LEU A 147 8.70 9.69 -7.98
C LEU A 147 9.90 10.34 -8.67
N LYS A 148 9.88 11.65 -8.88
CA LYS A 148 10.99 12.41 -9.48
C LYS A 148 12.01 12.89 -8.44
N HIS A 149 11.72 12.70 -7.15
CA HIS A 149 12.60 13.16 -6.09
C HIS A 149 13.87 12.29 -6.04
N PRO A 150 15.07 12.86 -5.82
CA PRO A 150 16.34 12.11 -5.87
C PRO A 150 16.44 10.98 -4.84
N ASN A 151 15.71 11.08 -3.73
CA ASN A 151 15.67 10.03 -2.71
C ASN A 151 14.68 8.89 -3.04
N CYS A 152 13.84 9.05 -4.06
CA CYS A 152 12.89 8.02 -4.42
C CYS A 152 13.61 6.82 -5.03
N LYS A 153 13.54 5.67 -4.35
CA LYS A 153 14.16 4.40 -4.79
C LYS A 153 13.18 3.50 -5.55
N LEU A 154 11.96 4.00 -5.78
CA LEU A 154 10.90 3.24 -6.45
C LEU A 154 11.27 3.01 -7.91
N HIS A 155 11.37 1.75 -8.33
CA HIS A 155 11.60 1.39 -9.74
C HIS A 155 10.40 0.70 -10.38
N LYS A 156 9.40 0.33 -9.57
CA LYS A 156 8.20 -0.35 -10.04
C LYS A 156 6.95 0.24 -9.40
N LEU A 157 6.04 0.70 -10.25
CA LEU A 157 4.76 1.25 -9.86
C LEU A 157 3.63 0.58 -10.66
N ARG A 158 2.64 0.04 -9.95
CA ARG A 158 1.43 -0.52 -10.57
C ARG A 158 0.24 0.34 -10.22
N LEU A 159 -0.45 0.86 -11.23
CA LEU A 159 -1.66 1.66 -11.10
C LEU A 159 -2.76 1.08 -12.01
N VAL A 160 -4.01 1.25 -11.62
CA VAL A 160 -5.13 1.18 -12.57
C VAL A 160 -5.50 2.62 -12.91
N LEU A 161 -5.09 3.09 -14.09
CA LEU A 161 -5.53 4.40 -14.57
C LEU A 161 -6.98 4.29 -15.03
N CYS A 162 -7.88 4.98 -14.33
CA CYS A 162 -9.15 5.38 -14.90
C CYS A 162 -8.91 6.62 -15.77
N GLU A 163 -8.60 6.41 -17.05
CA GLU A 163 -8.76 7.50 -18.03
C GLU A 163 -10.28 7.74 -18.18
N GLY A 164 -10.73 8.93 -17.77
CA GLY A 164 -12.11 9.43 -17.74
C GLY A 164 -13.22 8.47 -18.19
N CYS A 165 -14.02 7.95 -17.24
CA CYS A 165 -15.35 7.35 -17.46
C CYS A 165 -15.55 6.46 -18.73
N SER A 166 -14.54 5.73 -19.19
CA SER A 166 -14.74 4.72 -20.24
C SER A 166 -14.56 3.31 -19.70
N ARG A 167 -15.44 2.40 -20.13
CA ARG A 167 -15.65 1.03 -19.62
C ARG A 167 -14.47 0.06 -19.80
N ASP A 168 -13.29 0.55 -20.17
CA ASP A 168 -12.12 -0.28 -20.51
C ASP A 168 -11.01 -0.08 -19.46
N LYS A 169 -11.09 -0.83 -18.36
CA LYS A 169 -10.08 -0.86 -17.30
C LYS A 169 -8.87 -1.68 -17.76
N ARG A 170 -7.96 -1.08 -18.52
CA ARG A 170 -6.68 -1.73 -18.85
C ARG A 170 -5.65 -1.50 -17.76
N LEU A 171 -5.13 -2.59 -17.20
CA LEU A 171 -3.98 -2.58 -16.29
C LEU A 171 -2.75 -2.05 -17.05
N LYS A 172 -2.18 -0.93 -16.61
CA LYS A 172 -0.88 -0.45 -17.09
C LYS A 172 0.15 -0.64 -15.98
N THR A 173 1.13 -1.49 -16.21
CA THR A 173 2.33 -1.58 -15.37
C THR A 173 3.35 -0.59 -15.90
N TYR A 174 3.68 0.43 -15.12
CA TYR A 174 4.76 1.35 -15.47
C TYR A 174 6.05 0.80 -14.86
N SER A 175 6.97 0.35 -15.71
CA SER A 175 8.37 0.31 -15.32
C SER A 175 8.80 1.78 -15.26
N LEU A 176 9.23 2.27 -14.09
CA LEU A 176 9.59 3.69 -13.97
C LEU A 176 10.81 4.03 -14.85
N LEU A 177 11.58 3.01 -15.22
CA LEU A 177 12.69 3.12 -16.17
C LEU A 177 12.23 3.60 -17.56
N ASP A 178 11.03 3.26 -18.02
CA ASP A 178 10.56 3.67 -19.36
C ASP A 178 9.94 5.07 -19.39
N SER A 179 9.61 5.68 -18.24
CA SER A 179 8.98 7.01 -18.14
C SER A 179 9.88 8.11 -17.57
N LEU A 180 11.06 7.76 -17.05
CA LEU A 180 12.09 8.70 -16.57
C LEU A 180 13.21 8.94 -17.60
N LEU A 181 13.11 8.35 -18.80
CA LEU A 181 14.07 8.51 -19.90
C LEU A 181 13.64 9.52 -20.99
N GLU A 182 12.56 10.27 -20.79
CA GLU A 182 12.22 11.45 -21.61
C GLU A 182 12.54 12.76 -20.90
#